data_AF-A0A2K3JZL2-F1
#
_entry.id   AF-A0A2K3JZL2-F1
#
_cell.length_a   1.000
_cell.length_b   1.000
_cell.length_c   1.000
_cell.angle_alpha   90.00
_cell.angle_beta   90.00
_cell.angle_gamma   90.00
#
_symmetry.space_group_name_H-M   'P 1'
#
loop_
_entity.id
_entity.type
_entity.pdbx_description
1 polymer ?
#
loop_
_entity_poly.entity_id
_entity_poly.type
_entity_poly.pdbx_seq_one_letter_code
_entity_poly.pdbx_strand_id
1 'polypeptide(L)'
;DGRTADEPDVLPDGYKVEKGDGVYYLAYAMGRMSSIWGEDAEEFRPERWINNGIFQPESPFKFVAFHVICWTSYVLREGLCI
;
A
#
# COMPACT_ATOMS: atom_id res chain seq x y z
N ASP A 1 8.12 -13.99 11.14
CA ASP A 1 7.13 -13.30 11.99
C ASP A 1 6.11 -12.58 11.13
N GLY A 2 4.88 -13.08 11.09
CA GLY A 2 3.75 -12.44 10.39
C GLY A 2 3.07 -11.42 11.30
N ARG A 3 2.29 -10.51 10.73
CA ARG A 3 1.38 -9.67 11.52
C ARG A 3 0.14 -10.48 11.85
N THR A 4 -0.18 -10.60 13.13
CA THR A 4 -1.36 -11.33 13.62
C THR A 4 -2.20 -10.42 14.49
N ALA A 5 -3.51 -10.57 14.43
CA ALA A 5 -4.42 -9.84 15.31
C ALA A 5 -4.25 -10.30 16.75
N ASP A 6 -3.98 -9.36 17.66
CA ASP A 6 -3.89 -9.67 19.10
C ASP A 6 -5.27 -9.64 19.78
N GLU A 7 -6.22 -8.89 19.23
CA GLU A 7 -7.60 -8.81 19.69
C GLU A 7 -8.56 -8.92 18.50
N PRO A 8 -9.80 -9.41 18.72
CA PRO A 8 -10.80 -9.43 17.68
C PRO A 8 -11.16 -7.99 17.28
N ASP A 9 -11.16 -7.73 15.97
CA ASP A 9 -11.47 -6.40 15.42
C ASP A 9 -12.35 -6.51 14.17
N VAL A 10 -13.03 -5.43 13.83
CA VAL A 10 -13.85 -5.32 12.62
C VAL A 10 -13.21 -4.31 11.69
N LEU A 11 -12.73 -4.80 10.55
CA LEU A 11 -12.15 -3.95 9.53
C LEU A 11 -13.20 -2.98 8.95
N PRO A 12 -12.77 -1.86 8.33
CA PRO A 12 -13.67 -0.85 7.78
C PRO A 12 -14.62 -1.37 6.69
N ASP A 13 -14.32 -2.54 6.12
CA ASP A 13 -15.15 -3.26 5.14
C ASP A 13 -16.20 -4.18 5.79
N GLY A 14 -16.22 -4.28 7.12
CA GLY A 14 -17.10 -5.14 7.90
C GLY A 14 -16.56 -6.56 8.11
N TYR A 15 -15.35 -6.86 7.64
CA TYR A 15 -14.72 -8.16 7.88
C TYR A 15 -14.27 -8.29 9.33
N LYS A 16 -14.63 -9.40 9.98
CA LYS A 16 -14.25 -9.69 11.36
C LYS A 16 -12.96 -10.49 11.37
N VAL A 17 -11.96 -9.97 12.06
CA VAL A 17 -10.66 -10.61 12.27
C VAL A 17 -10.65 -11.13 13.70
N GLU A 18 -10.37 -12.41 13.90
CA GLU A 18 -10.30 -13.02 15.23
C GLU A 18 -8.88 -12.97 15.79
N LYS A 19 -8.75 -13.10 17.12
CA LYS A 19 -7.42 -13.18 17.75
C LYS A 19 -6.62 -14.35 17.17
N GLY A 20 -5.43 -14.06 16.68
CA GLY A 20 -4.52 -15.02 16.05
C GLY A 20 -4.60 -15.09 14.53
N ASP A 21 -5.56 -14.41 13.90
CA ASP A 21 -5.64 -14.34 12.44
C ASP A 21 -4.46 -13.57 11.86
N GLY A 22 -3.87 -14.13 10.81
CA GLY A 22 -2.76 -13.52 10.09
C GLY A 22 -3.24 -12.46 9.11
N VAL A 23 -2.78 -11.23 9.27
CA VAL A 23 -3.04 -10.13 8.34
C VAL A 23 -1.82 -9.98 7.43
N TYR A 24 -1.98 -10.39 6.18
CA TYR A 24 -0.90 -10.39 5.20
C TYR A 24 -1.07 -9.27 4.19
N TYR A 25 -0.01 -8.49 4.01
CA TYR A 25 0.07 -7.50 2.97
C TYR A 25 0.96 -8.03 1.82
N LEU A 26 0.32 -8.53 0.77
CA LEU A 26 1.00 -9.22 -0.34
C LEU A 26 1.28 -8.25 -1.49
N ALA A 27 2.31 -7.41 -1.31
CA ALA A 27 2.75 -6.42 -2.29
C ALA A 27 2.86 -6.97 -3.73
N TYR A 28 3.42 -8.18 -3.85
CA TYR A 28 3.61 -8.84 -5.14
C TYR A 28 2.29 -9.19 -5.85
N ALA A 29 1.30 -9.67 -5.09
CA ALA A 29 -0.02 -10.02 -5.62
C ALA A 29 -0.85 -8.75 -5.93
N MET A 30 -0.80 -7.76 -5.03
CA MET A 30 -1.46 -6.46 -5.24
C MET A 30 -0.92 -5.72 -6.46
N GLY A 31 0.38 -5.82 -6.73
CA GLY A 31 1.02 -5.23 -7.92
C GLY A 31 0.53 -5.79 -9.27
N ARG A 32 -0.14 -6.94 -9.27
CA ARG A 32 -0.67 -7.60 -10.48
C ARG A 32 -2.19 -7.74 -10.48
N MET A 33 -2.85 -7.17 -9.48
CA MET A 33 -4.28 -7.32 -9.32
C MET A 33 -5.00 -6.39 -10.30
N SER A 34 -5.79 -6.96 -11.21
CA SER A 34 -6.53 -6.20 -12.23
C SER A 34 -7.59 -5.27 -11.64
N SER A 35 -8.11 -5.56 -10.44
CA SER A 35 -9.02 -4.65 -9.73
C SER A 35 -8.34 -3.35 -9.28
N ILE A 36 -7.03 -3.35 -9.08
CA ILE A 36 -6.25 -2.18 -8.66
C ILE A 36 -5.67 -1.44 -9.88
N TRP A 37 -5.14 -2.21 -10.85
CA TRP A 37 -4.36 -1.67 -11.96
C TRP A 37 -5.08 -1.66 -13.31
N GLY A 38 -6.24 -2.30 -13.43
CA GLY A 38 -6.94 -2.52 -14.69
C GLY A 38 -6.50 -3.80 -15.40
N GLU A 39 -7.00 -4.02 -16.62
CA GLU A 39 -6.65 -5.21 -17.42
C GLU A 39 -5.16 -5.26 -17.79
N ASP A 40 -4.47 -4.12 -17.77
CA ASP A 40 -3.06 -3.99 -18.09
C ASP A 40 -2.14 -4.16 -16.85
N ALA A 41 -2.63 -4.76 -15.77
CA ALA A 41 -1.87 -4.97 -14.53
C ALA A 41 -0.57 -5.77 -14.69
N GLU A 42 -0.49 -6.61 -15.73
CA GLU A 42 0.69 -7.45 -16.02
C GLU A 42 1.70 -6.74 -16.94
N GLU A 43 1.32 -5.60 -17.53
CA GLU A 43 2.18 -4.87 -18.45
C GLU A 43 3.03 -3.82 -17.72
N PHE A 44 4.34 -3.83 -17.98
CA PHE A 44 5.24 -2.79 -17.47
C PHE A 44 5.05 -1.49 -18.27
N ARG A 45 4.34 -0.52 -17.69
CA ARG A 45 4.01 0.77 -18.32
C ARG A 45 4.52 1.95 -17.47
N PRO A 46 5.78 2.38 -17.66
CA PRO A 46 6.36 3.49 -16.89
C PRO A 46 5.63 4.83 -17.14
N GLU A 47 4.90 4.96 -18.24
CA GLU A 47 4.11 6.14 -18.59
C GLU A 47 2.97 6.41 -17.59
N ARG A 48 2.54 5.42 -16.81
CA ARG A 48 1.51 5.61 -15.76
C ARG A 48 1.93 6.63 -14.72
N TRP A 49 3.22 6.69 -14.42
CA TRP A 49 3.77 7.55 -13.38
C TRP A 49 4.53 8.75 -13.94
N ILE A 50 4.58 8.91 -15.27
CA ILE A 50 5.35 9.98 -15.91
C ILE A 50 4.47 10.66 -16.96
N ASN A 51 4.07 11.89 -16.68
CA ASN A 51 3.37 12.73 -17.64
C ASN A 51 4.27 13.91 -18.03
N ASN A 52 4.67 13.99 -19.30
CA ASN A 52 5.56 15.04 -19.81
C ASN A 52 6.86 15.23 -19.01
N GLY A 53 7.43 14.14 -18.51
CA GLY A 53 8.64 14.16 -17.68
C GLY A 53 8.42 14.53 -16.21
N ILE A 54 7.17 14.77 -15.80
CA ILE A 54 6.79 15.03 -14.40
C ILE A 54 6.25 13.75 -13.78
N PHE A 55 6.82 13.37 -12.64
CA PHE A 55 6.36 12.21 -11.87
C PHE A 55 4.97 12.46 -11.28
N GLN A 56 4.05 11.55 -11.54
CA GLN A 56 2.69 11.55 -11.00
C GLN A 56 2.59 10.49 -9.91
N PRO A 57 2.60 10.87 -8.62
CA PRO A 57 2.49 9.91 -7.52
C PRO A 57 1.08 9.32 -7.50
N GLU A 58 1.01 7.99 -7.65
CA GLU A 58 -0.21 7.23 -7.38
C GLU A 58 -0.40 7.00 -5.87
N SER A 59 -1.61 6.59 -5.48
CA SER A 59 -1.91 6.31 -4.07
C SER A 59 -0.87 5.33 -3.46
N PRO A 60 -0.32 5.62 -2.27
CA PRO A 60 0.67 4.76 -1.60
C PRO A 60 0.17 3.33 -1.32
N PHE A 61 -1.16 3.15 -1.32
CA PHE A 61 -1.81 1.86 -1.14
C PHE A 61 -1.94 1.07 -2.45
N LYS A 62 -1.99 1.76 -3.60
CA LYS A 62 -1.99 1.11 -4.91
C LYS A 62 -0.57 0.74 -5.33
N PHE A 63 0.36 1.69 -5.23
CA PHE A 63 1.75 1.47 -5.61
C PHE A 63 2.58 1.02 -4.42
N VAL A 64 2.52 -0.28 -4.16
CA VAL A 64 3.16 -0.88 -2.98
C VAL A 64 4.68 -0.81 -3.01
N ALA A 65 5.29 -0.65 -4.19
CA ALA A 65 6.74 -0.46 -4.29
C ALA A 65 7.22 0.85 -3.63
N PHE A 66 6.33 1.83 -3.39
CA PHE A 66 6.60 3.00 -2.54
C PHE A 66 5.80 2.96 -1.24
N HIS A 67 5.48 1.78 -0.70
CA HIS A 67 4.77 1.61 0.58
C HIS A 67 5.64 1.92 1.81
N VAL A 68 6.36 3.03 1.73
CA VAL A 68 6.79 3.89 2.83
C VAL A 68 6.97 5.26 2.17
N ILE A 69 5.86 5.92 1.80
CA ILE A 69 5.90 7.38 1.75
C ILE A 69 6.14 7.75 3.20
N CYS A 70 7.42 8.00 3.48
CA CYS A 70 7.84 8.64 4.69
C CYS A 70 6.90 9.81 4.89
N TRP A 71 6.40 9.94 6.10
CA TRP A 71 5.66 11.08 6.61
C TRP A 71 6.50 12.38 6.53
N THR A 72 7.40 12.55 5.56
CA THR A 72 8.38 13.64 5.43
C THR A 72 7.82 14.98 4.98
N SER A 73 6.52 15.10 4.70
CA SER A 73 5.90 16.45 4.74
C SER A 73 5.48 16.88 6.14
N TYR A 74 5.37 15.96 7.12
CA TYR A 74 5.12 16.30 8.52
C TYR A 74 6.37 16.14 9.42
N VAL A 75 7.31 15.24 9.07
CA VAL A 75 8.52 14.95 9.86
C VAL A 75 9.68 15.91 9.55
N LEU A 76 9.60 16.74 8.50
CA LEU A 76 10.51 17.90 8.39
C LEU A 76 10.13 19.06 9.33
N ARG A 77 8.99 18.98 10.03
CA ARG A 77 8.59 20.02 10.99
C ARG A 77 8.77 19.62 12.44
N GLU A 78 8.72 18.33 12.77
CA GLU A 78 8.85 17.85 14.15
C GLU A 78 9.78 16.63 14.17
N GLY A 79 11.07 16.88 14.39
CA GLY A 79 12.12 15.86 14.40
C GLY A 79 12.02 14.90 15.58
N LEU A 80 11.24 13.83 15.43
CA LEU A 80 11.28 12.71 16.36
C LEU A 80 11.18 11.38 15.61
N CYS A 81 12.33 10.71 15.53
CA CYS A 81 12.45 9.33 15.15
C CYS A 81 12.24 8.49 16.42
N ILE A 82 11.23 7.63 16.42
CA ILE A 82 11.22 6.40 17.23
C ILE A 82 10.98 5.22 16.30
#